data_AF-A0A354HFI8-F1
#
_entry.id   AF-A0A354HFI8-F1
#
_cell.length_a   1.000
_cell.length_b   1.000
_cell.length_c   1.000
_cell.angle_alpha   90.00
_cell.angle_beta   90.00
_cell.angle_gamma   90.00
#
_symmetry.space_group_name_H-M   'P 1'
#
loop_
_entity.id
_entity.type
_entity.pdbx_description
1 polymer ?
#
loop_
_entity_poly.entity_id
_entity_poly.type
_entity_poly.pdbx_seq_one_letter_code
_entity_poly.pdbx_strand_id
1 'polypeptide(L)'
;MDKLRVQVNGRGYYLKTDKPEEVLDFAKLFEEQIKYLSTKMGNVSEAEVTAYAALLIMGDSLSEKRSEADQALIDELNAKVEILDERTAALTGQIAEHNENEAKLQKQNNGMRAKLQELDARLKEMTQKQEQLAGAYNESESALKDTKSALASANKIISKLNTEKFTEVAANEALRNELEVSRDRIDAANKQIAELNGKITKMEINSIAVEEDGTVSVNEEAVKKLKAEKEDLEIELAIANEEIENLRKAGSAAADESEAVKKAAEYEKTIRQLESRSAEIDKLRALLAETEQAVRMKAEEKEAENNKLRNILKNYENSYGLSIAKKEEEIIELQQQIERLKNILNMKNEEKLGGKYVQTTFDTESDTAAPAQGSGEQKTAETVQ
;
A
#
# COMPACT_ATOMS: atom_id res chain seq x y z
N MET A 1 -50.21 44.94 75.51
CA MET A 1 -49.20 45.97 75.83
C MET A 1 -49.43 46.40 77.26
N ASP A 2 -48.49 46.06 78.12
CA ASP A 2 -48.58 46.39 79.54
C ASP A 2 -48.10 47.83 79.77
N LYS A 3 -48.66 48.48 80.79
CA LYS A 3 -48.20 49.81 81.23
C LYS A 3 -47.01 49.60 82.14
N LEU A 4 -45.82 49.97 81.67
CA LEU A 4 -44.60 49.93 82.44
C LEU A 4 -44.36 51.30 83.09
N ARG A 5 -44.05 51.32 84.39
CA ARG A 5 -43.58 52.52 85.08
C ARG A 5 -42.06 52.52 85.10
N VAL A 6 -41.44 53.56 84.55
CA VAL A 6 -39.99 53.77 84.60
C VAL A 6 -39.67 55.07 85.33
N GLN A 7 -38.50 55.15 85.96
CA GLN A 7 -37.98 56.37 86.56
C GLN A 7 -36.79 56.84 85.74
N VAL A 8 -36.76 58.13 85.40
CA VAL A 8 -35.64 58.75 84.70
C VAL A 8 -35.40 60.10 85.36
N ASN A 9 -34.17 60.33 85.84
CA ASN A 9 -33.79 61.57 86.50
C ASN A 9 -34.76 61.98 87.63
N GLY A 10 -35.11 61.01 88.49
CA GLY A 10 -36.02 61.22 89.61
C GLY A 10 -37.52 61.30 89.25
N ARG A 11 -37.90 61.38 87.97
CA ARG A 11 -39.30 61.52 87.52
C ARG A 11 -39.86 60.19 87.03
N GLY A 12 -41.11 59.90 87.40
CA GLY A 12 -41.81 58.68 86.99
C GLY A 12 -42.59 58.86 85.69
N TYR A 13 -42.36 57.97 84.72
CA TYR A 13 -43.04 57.93 83.43
C TYR A 13 -43.79 56.61 83.26
N TYR A 14 -44.95 56.65 82.61
CA TYR A 14 -45.70 55.45 82.22
C TYR A 14 -45.62 55.27 80.71
N LEU A 15 -44.98 54.19 80.29
CA LEU A 15 -44.79 53.85 78.87
C LEU A 15 -45.61 52.61 78.54
N LYS A 16 -46.21 52.60 77.36
CA LYS A 16 -46.78 51.39 76.78
C LYS A 16 -45.70 50.77 75.90
N THR A 17 -45.35 49.52 76.18
CA THR A 17 -44.36 48.79 75.41
C THR A 17 -44.76 47.32 75.31
N ASP A 18 -44.31 46.68 74.23
CA ASP A 18 -44.32 45.23 74.01
C ASP A 18 -43.04 44.56 74.54
N LYS A 19 -42.04 45.35 74.95
CA LYS A 19 -40.74 44.89 75.44
C LYS A 19 -40.35 45.57 76.76
N PRO A 20 -41.00 45.19 77.88
CA PRO A 20 -40.81 45.88 79.15
C PRO A 20 -39.38 45.79 79.70
N GLU A 21 -38.66 44.70 79.44
CA GLU A 21 -37.28 44.50 79.92
C GLU A 21 -36.29 45.44 79.21
N GLU A 22 -36.35 45.54 77.87
CA GLU A 22 -35.50 46.48 77.10
C GLU A 22 -35.73 47.93 77.53
N VAL A 23 -36.99 48.30 77.80
CA VAL A 23 -37.34 49.65 78.25
C VAL A 23 -36.87 49.92 79.68
N LEU A 24 -36.90 48.92 80.57
CA LEU A 24 -36.35 49.04 81.93
C LEU A 24 -34.84 49.20 81.91
N ASP A 25 -34.13 48.40 81.12
CA ASP A 25 -32.67 48.45 81.06
C ASP A 25 -32.17 49.72 80.36
N PHE A 26 -32.87 50.19 79.32
CA PHE A 26 -32.62 51.51 78.74
C PHE A 26 -32.84 52.62 79.77
N ALA A 27 -33.93 52.59 80.54
CA ALA A 27 -34.21 53.61 81.55
C ALA A 27 -33.14 53.65 82.65
N LYS A 28 -32.66 52.48 83.12
CA LYS A 28 -31.55 52.38 84.07
C LYS A 28 -30.26 52.96 83.49
N LEU A 29 -29.86 52.53 82.29
CA LEU A 29 -28.66 53.02 81.61
C LEU A 29 -28.73 54.53 81.40
N PHE A 30 -29.90 55.04 80.99
CA PHE A 30 -30.13 56.47 80.79
C PHE A 30 -30.02 57.26 82.10
N GLU A 31 -30.57 56.74 83.19
CA GLU A 31 -30.42 57.37 84.51
C GLU A 31 -28.97 57.35 85.02
N GLU A 32 -28.24 56.26 84.79
CA GLU A 32 -26.81 56.15 85.13
C GLU A 32 -25.96 57.13 84.34
N GLN A 33 -26.22 57.29 83.03
CA GLN A 33 -25.51 58.26 82.20
C GLN A 33 -25.80 59.71 82.61
N ILE A 34 -27.06 60.03 82.93
CA ILE A 34 -27.43 61.35 83.46
C ILE A 34 -26.65 61.61 84.76
N LYS A 35 -26.63 60.66 85.71
CA LYS A 35 -25.88 60.80 86.98
C LYS A 35 -24.37 61.00 86.75
N TYR A 36 -23.78 60.22 85.86
CA TYR A 36 -22.36 60.31 85.52
C TYR A 36 -22.02 61.68 84.94
N LEU A 37 -22.80 62.13 83.95
CA LEU A 37 -22.60 63.41 83.27
C LEU A 37 -22.86 64.61 84.18
N SER A 38 -23.89 64.58 85.03
CA SER A 38 -24.14 65.61 86.04
C SER A 38 -22.96 65.76 87.02
N THR A 39 -22.25 64.67 87.31
CA THR A 39 -21.08 64.69 88.20
C THR A 39 -19.83 65.23 87.50
N LYS A 40 -19.71 65.00 86.18
CA LYS A 40 -18.52 65.38 85.39
C LYS A 40 -18.62 66.74 84.73
N MET A 41 -19.82 67.24 84.45
CA MET A 41 -20.07 68.52 83.78
C MET A 41 -20.70 69.52 84.74
N GLY A 42 -19.88 70.16 85.58
CA GLY A 42 -20.36 71.02 86.67
C GLY A 42 -21.08 72.32 86.29
N ASN A 43 -21.02 72.75 85.02
CA ASN A 43 -21.57 74.02 84.54
C ASN A 43 -22.63 73.85 83.43
N VAL A 44 -23.31 72.71 83.39
CA VAL A 44 -24.26 72.35 82.33
C VAL A 44 -25.64 72.15 82.96
N SER A 45 -26.69 72.64 82.31
CA SER A 45 -28.05 72.52 82.81
C SER A 45 -28.56 71.08 82.79
N GLU A 46 -29.55 70.77 83.63
CA GLU A 46 -30.17 69.43 83.69
C GLU A 46 -30.73 68.97 82.32
N ALA A 47 -31.26 69.92 81.54
CA ALA A 47 -31.77 69.66 80.20
C ALA A 47 -30.64 69.29 79.22
N GLU A 48 -29.51 70.00 79.29
CA GLU A 48 -28.34 69.70 78.47
C GLU A 48 -27.70 68.37 78.86
N VAL A 49 -27.57 68.06 80.16
CA VAL A 49 -27.09 66.74 80.63
C VAL A 49 -27.98 65.60 80.13
N THR A 50 -29.30 65.79 80.19
CA THR A 50 -30.27 64.80 79.69
C THR A 50 -30.16 64.62 78.18
N ALA A 51 -29.99 65.71 77.42
CA ALA A 51 -29.78 65.66 75.98
C ALA A 51 -28.45 64.98 75.62
N TYR A 52 -27.36 65.26 76.33
CA TYR A 52 -26.08 64.61 76.13
C TYR A 52 -26.13 63.11 76.45
N ALA A 53 -26.76 62.71 77.55
CA ALA A 53 -26.96 61.29 77.88
C ALA A 53 -27.74 60.56 76.77
N ALA A 54 -28.76 61.20 76.19
CA ALA A 54 -29.56 60.62 75.13
C ALA A 54 -28.75 60.48 73.83
N LEU A 55 -27.97 61.52 73.48
CA LEU A 55 -27.08 61.51 72.32
C LEU A 55 -25.97 60.47 72.45
N LEU A 56 -25.41 60.27 73.65
CA LEU A 56 -24.40 59.23 73.91
C LEU A 56 -24.97 57.83 73.69
N ILE A 57 -26.08 57.49 74.35
CA ILE A 57 -26.67 56.15 74.24
C ILE A 57 -27.16 55.87 72.81
N MET A 58 -27.79 56.84 72.15
CA MET A 58 -28.20 56.70 70.75
C MET A 58 -26.99 56.62 69.81
N GLY A 59 -25.94 57.40 70.05
CA GLY A 59 -24.71 57.39 69.28
C GLY A 59 -23.99 56.05 69.36
N ASP A 60 -23.83 55.51 70.57
CA ASP A 60 -23.19 54.22 70.82
C ASP A 60 -23.97 53.08 70.17
N SER A 61 -25.29 53.03 70.35
CA SER A 61 -26.13 51.99 69.74
C SER A 61 -26.17 52.06 68.21
N LEU A 62 -26.17 53.26 67.62
CA LEU A 62 -26.07 53.42 66.17
C LEU A 62 -24.68 53.05 65.65
N SER A 63 -23.62 53.35 66.41
CA SER A 63 -22.24 52.95 66.09
C SER A 63 -22.07 51.43 66.13
N GLU A 64 -22.62 50.78 67.15
CA GLU A 64 -22.59 49.32 67.31
C GLU A 64 -23.34 48.62 66.17
N LYS A 65 -24.58 49.04 65.87
CA LYS A 65 -25.35 48.48 64.74
C LYS A 65 -24.67 48.67 63.39
N ARG A 66 -24.01 49.81 63.18
CA ARG A 66 -23.20 50.03 61.97
C ARG A 66 -21.99 49.10 61.94
N SER A 67 -21.30 48.95 63.06
CA SER A 67 -20.16 48.03 63.19
C SER A 67 -20.56 46.58 62.91
N GLU A 68 -21.71 46.13 63.40
CA GLU A 68 -22.23 44.79 63.14
C GLU A 68 -22.60 44.59 61.66
N ALA A 69 -23.26 45.57 61.04
CA ALA A 69 -23.62 45.52 59.63
C ALA A 69 -22.38 45.52 58.72
N ASP A 70 -21.37 46.35 59.05
CA ASP A 70 -20.10 46.39 58.33
C ASP A 70 -19.34 45.06 58.50
N GLN A 71 -19.33 44.48 59.70
CA GLN A 71 -18.70 43.16 59.94
C GLN A 71 -19.40 42.05 59.14
N ALA A 72 -20.73 42.03 59.12
CA ALA A 72 -21.48 41.05 58.33
C ALA A 72 -21.18 41.19 56.82
N LEU A 73 -21.04 42.41 56.31
CA LEU A 73 -20.66 42.66 54.93
C LEU A 73 -19.21 42.20 54.65
N ILE A 74 -18.28 42.44 55.58
CA ILE A 74 -16.89 41.97 55.48
C ILE A 74 -16.86 40.44 55.40
N ASP A 75 -17.61 39.76 56.25
CA ASP A 75 -17.67 38.30 56.27
C ASP A 75 -18.25 37.74 54.97
N GLU A 76 -19.31 38.36 54.43
CA GLU A 76 -19.89 37.99 53.12
C GLU A 76 -18.89 38.21 51.97
N LEU A 77 -18.19 39.35 51.96
CA LEU A 77 -17.18 39.65 50.94
C LEU A 77 -16.00 38.69 51.03
N ASN A 78 -15.53 38.34 52.24
CA ASN A 78 -14.47 37.36 52.43
C ASN A 78 -14.87 35.98 51.89
N ALA A 79 -16.10 35.52 52.18
CA ALA A 79 -16.60 34.27 51.64
C ALA A 79 -16.67 34.28 50.10
N LYS A 80 -17.08 35.42 49.50
CA LYS A 80 -17.08 35.58 48.03
C LYS A 80 -15.67 35.57 47.44
N VAL A 81 -14.70 36.18 48.12
CA VAL A 81 -13.29 36.17 47.70
C VAL A 81 -12.75 34.75 47.73
N GLU A 82 -13.00 34.00 48.81
CA GLU A 82 -12.55 32.60 48.93
C GLU A 82 -13.10 31.72 47.80
N ILE A 83 -14.40 31.83 47.49
CA ILE A 83 -15.02 31.11 46.35
C ILE A 83 -14.38 31.51 45.01
N LEU A 84 -14.07 32.80 44.81
CA LEU A 84 -13.44 33.28 43.58
C LEU A 84 -11.99 32.80 43.46
N ASP A 85 -11.25 32.73 44.57
CA ASP A 85 -9.88 32.22 44.60
C ASP A 85 -9.85 30.72 44.28
N GLU A 86 -10.74 29.93 44.87
CA GLU A 86 -10.90 28.51 44.55
C GLU A 86 -11.24 28.29 43.06
N ARG A 87 -12.17 29.09 42.53
CA ARG A 87 -12.54 29.02 41.11
C ARG A 87 -11.38 29.41 40.20
N THR A 88 -10.59 30.40 40.59
CA THR A 88 -9.42 30.85 39.84
C THR A 88 -8.33 29.78 39.83
N ALA A 89 -8.10 29.10 40.96
CA ALA A 89 -7.18 27.98 41.05
C ALA A 89 -7.63 26.81 40.17
N ALA A 90 -8.93 26.46 40.20
CA ALA A 90 -9.49 25.39 39.38
C ALA A 90 -9.35 25.68 37.87
N LEU A 91 -9.70 26.89 37.43
CA LEU A 91 -9.55 27.31 36.03
C LEU A 91 -8.08 27.33 35.59
N THR A 92 -7.17 27.75 36.47
CA THR A 92 -5.72 27.71 36.20
C THR A 92 -5.22 26.28 35.99
N GLY A 93 -5.71 25.33 36.80
CA GLY A 93 -5.43 23.90 36.63
C GLY A 93 -5.92 23.36 35.28
N GLN A 94 -7.16 23.68 34.92
CA GLN A 94 -7.73 23.27 33.62
C GLN A 94 -6.93 23.84 32.44
N ILE A 95 -6.49 25.09 32.50
CA ILE A 95 -5.65 25.70 31.46
C ILE A 95 -4.32 24.94 31.31
N ALA A 96 -3.68 24.57 32.43
CA ALA A 96 -2.43 23.81 32.40
C ALA A 96 -2.62 22.43 31.73
N GLU A 97 -3.68 21.71 32.07
CA GLU A 97 -4.03 20.43 31.45
C GLU A 97 -4.32 20.57 29.95
N HIS A 98 -5.08 21.60 29.56
CA HIS A 98 -5.34 21.89 28.15
C HIS A 98 -4.06 22.17 27.36
N ASN A 99 -3.14 22.96 27.91
CA ASN A 99 -1.85 23.26 27.27
C ASN A 99 -0.99 21.99 27.11
N GLU A 100 -1.00 21.09 28.11
CA GLU A 100 -0.27 19.83 28.00
C GLU A 100 -0.85 18.93 26.91
N ASN A 101 -2.19 18.87 26.83
CA ASN A 101 -2.88 18.10 25.80
C ASN A 101 -2.65 18.67 24.40
N GLU A 102 -2.67 20.00 24.25
CA GLU A 102 -2.35 20.67 23.00
C GLU A 102 -0.92 20.33 22.53
N ALA A 103 0.06 20.38 23.44
CA ALA A 103 1.44 20.01 23.13
C ALA A 103 1.58 18.53 22.70
N LYS A 104 0.83 17.61 23.32
CA LYS A 104 0.79 16.19 22.93
C LYS A 104 0.19 16.02 21.52
N LEU A 105 -0.94 16.66 21.25
CA LEU A 105 -1.60 16.61 19.94
C LEU A 105 -0.73 17.21 18.84
N GLN A 106 -0.04 18.32 19.11
CA GLN A 106 0.86 18.94 18.16
C GLN A 106 2.04 18.03 17.81
N LYS A 107 2.63 17.33 18.79
CA LYS A 107 3.67 16.32 18.54
C LYS A 107 3.15 15.16 17.69
N GLN A 108 1.96 14.65 17.99
CA GLN A 108 1.33 13.59 17.20
C GLN A 108 1.08 14.04 15.75
N ASN A 109 0.56 15.26 15.56
CA ASN A 109 0.29 15.82 14.24
C ASN A 109 1.58 15.97 13.41
N ASN A 110 2.65 16.49 14.02
CA ASN A 110 3.96 16.58 13.38
C ASN A 110 4.52 15.20 13.00
N GLY A 111 4.37 14.20 13.87
CA GLY A 111 4.75 12.82 13.58
C GLY A 111 3.97 12.21 12.41
N MET A 112 2.66 12.45 12.34
CA MET A 112 1.83 12.00 11.21
C MET A 112 2.20 12.69 9.90
N ARG A 113 2.48 14.01 9.93
CA ARG A 113 2.96 14.74 8.75
C ARG A 113 4.27 14.19 8.21
N ALA A 114 5.22 13.87 9.09
CA ALA A 114 6.49 13.26 8.69
C ALA A 114 6.28 11.89 8.01
N LYS A 115 5.41 11.04 8.57
CA LYS A 115 5.07 9.75 7.96
C LYS A 115 4.38 9.90 6.60
N LEU A 116 3.52 10.90 6.44
CA LEU A 116 2.88 11.19 5.15
C LEU A 116 3.91 11.60 4.09
N GLN A 117 4.89 12.43 4.45
CA GLN A 117 5.98 12.83 3.55
C GLN A 117 6.86 11.64 3.14
N GLU A 118 7.16 10.73 4.08
CA GLU A 118 7.91 9.50 3.79
C GLU A 118 7.14 8.58 2.84
N LEU A 119 5.84 8.39 3.08
CA LEU A 119 4.98 7.59 2.20
C LEU A 119 4.86 8.20 0.79
N ASP A 120 4.74 9.52 0.67
CA ASP A 120 4.70 10.22 -0.62
C ASP A 120 6.02 10.05 -1.40
N ALA A 121 7.16 10.17 -0.72
CA ALA A 121 8.47 9.93 -1.34
C ALA A 121 8.60 8.48 -1.83
N ARG A 122 8.14 7.51 -1.03
CA ARG A 122 8.15 6.10 -1.40
C ARG A 122 7.21 5.78 -2.56
N LEU A 123 6.05 6.41 -2.62
CA LEU A 123 5.12 6.28 -3.74
C LEU A 123 5.77 6.78 -5.04
N LYS A 124 6.42 7.95 -5.00
CA LYS A 124 7.15 8.48 -6.16
C LYS A 124 8.25 7.54 -6.64
N GLU A 125 9.03 6.97 -5.74
CA GLU A 125 10.07 5.99 -6.09
C GLU A 125 9.47 4.71 -6.72
N MET A 126 8.37 4.21 -6.17
CA MET A 126 7.68 3.03 -6.70
C MET A 126 7.10 3.29 -8.10
N THR A 127 6.50 4.46 -8.33
CA THR A 127 5.99 4.86 -9.65
C THR A 127 7.12 4.95 -10.67
N GLN A 128 8.26 5.54 -10.32
CA GLN A 128 9.42 5.59 -11.21
C GLN A 128 9.96 4.19 -11.56
N LYS A 129 10.02 3.28 -10.58
CA LYS A 129 10.42 1.89 -10.84
C LYS A 129 9.42 1.17 -11.75
N GLN A 130 8.13 1.43 -11.58
CA GLN A 130 7.10 0.86 -12.44
C GLN A 130 7.23 1.35 -13.89
N GLU A 131 7.49 2.64 -14.10
CA GLU A 131 7.74 3.21 -15.43
C GLU A 131 8.98 2.61 -16.09
N GLN A 132 10.08 2.44 -15.33
CA GLN A 132 11.30 1.80 -15.81
C GLN A 132 11.07 0.34 -16.21
N LEU A 133 10.36 -0.43 -15.38
CA LEU A 133 10.02 -1.83 -15.68
C LEU A 133 9.11 -1.94 -16.91
N ALA A 134 8.13 -1.05 -17.06
CA ALA A 134 7.27 -1.01 -18.24
C ALA A 134 8.07 -0.71 -19.51
N GLY A 135 9.04 0.22 -19.44
CA GLY A 135 9.97 0.50 -20.53
C GLY A 135 10.80 -0.73 -20.93
N ALA A 136 11.45 -1.36 -19.96
CA ALA A 136 12.25 -2.56 -20.18
C ALA A 136 11.42 -3.74 -20.76
N TYR A 137 10.18 -3.89 -20.30
CA TYR A 137 9.26 -4.90 -20.83
C TYR A 137 8.94 -4.65 -22.31
N ASN A 138 8.60 -3.42 -22.68
CA ASN A 138 8.29 -3.06 -24.07
C ASN A 138 9.50 -3.25 -25.00
N GLU A 139 10.70 -2.92 -24.53
CA GLU A 139 11.94 -3.16 -25.27
C GLU A 139 12.19 -4.66 -25.48
N SER A 140 11.99 -5.47 -24.43
CA SER A 140 12.10 -6.93 -24.51
C SER A 140 11.08 -7.54 -25.47
N GLU A 141 9.83 -7.05 -25.44
CA GLU A 141 8.77 -7.50 -26.34
C GLU A 141 9.09 -7.15 -27.80
N SER A 142 9.62 -5.95 -28.06
CA SER A 142 10.08 -5.55 -29.40
C SER A 142 11.22 -6.44 -29.89
N ALA A 143 12.22 -6.70 -29.04
CA ALA A 143 13.34 -7.58 -29.38
C ALA A 143 12.86 -9.03 -29.65
N LEU A 144 11.86 -9.50 -28.91
CA LEU A 144 11.25 -10.81 -29.14
C LEU A 144 10.51 -10.87 -30.49
N LYS A 145 9.86 -9.78 -30.90
CA LYS A 145 9.21 -9.70 -32.21
C LYS A 145 10.22 -9.74 -33.36
N ASP A 146 11.33 -9.03 -33.21
CA ASP A 146 12.41 -9.00 -34.21
C ASP A 146 13.15 -10.34 -34.31
N THR A 147 13.37 -11.02 -33.18
CA THR A 147 13.96 -12.38 -33.19
C THR A 147 13.02 -13.38 -33.84
N LYS A 148 11.71 -13.31 -33.59
CA LYS A 148 10.71 -14.16 -34.26
C LYS A 148 10.67 -13.93 -35.77
N SER A 149 10.73 -12.68 -36.23
CA SER A 149 10.71 -12.36 -37.66
C SER A 149 12.00 -12.83 -38.36
N ALA A 150 13.15 -12.66 -37.70
CA ALA A 150 14.43 -13.18 -38.18
C ALA A 150 14.42 -14.71 -38.28
N LEU A 151 13.87 -15.41 -37.27
CA LEU A 151 13.76 -16.87 -37.27
C LEU A 151 12.85 -17.38 -38.40
N ALA A 152 11.70 -16.73 -38.63
CA ALA A 152 10.81 -17.08 -39.73
C ALA A 152 11.49 -16.92 -41.10
N SER A 153 12.29 -15.86 -41.26
CA SER A 153 13.07 -15.61 -42.48
C SER A 153 14.16 -16.67 -42.68
N ALA A 154 14.89 -17.02 -41.62
CA ALA A 154 15.90 -18.07 -41.65
C ALA A 154 15.30 -19.44 -42.03
N ASN A 155 14.13 -19.80 -41.46
CA ASN A 155 13.44 -21.04 -41.81
C ASN A 155 13.01 -21.08 -43.28
N LYS A 156 12.58 -19.94 -43.84
CA LYS A 156 12.26 -19.85 -45.28
C LYS A 156 13.50 -20.09 -46.15
N ILE A 157 14.65 -19.52 -45.75
CA ILE A 157 15.93 -19.73 -46.45
C ILE A 157 16.33 -21.20 -46.38
N ILE A 158 16.29 -21.82 -45.19
CA ILE A 158 16.61 -23.25 -45.00
C ILE A 158 15.72 -24.12 -45.88
N SER A 159 14.41 -23.85 -45.92
CA SER A 159 13.49 -24.60 -46.77
C SER A 159 13.86 -24.50 -48.25
N LYS A 160 14.24 -23.30 -48.72
CA LYS A 160 14.65 -23.07 -50.11
C LYS A 160 15.94 -23.82 -50.45
N LEU A 161 16.92 -23.79 -49.56
CA LEU A 161 18.19 -24.50 -49.75
C LEU A 161 18.02 -26.01 -49.75
N ASN A 162 17.14 -26.53 -48.90
CA ASN A 162 16.83 -27.96 -48.90
C ASN A 162 16.20 -28.36 -50.25
N THR A 163 15.28 -27.56 -50.79
CA THR A 163 14.72 -27.83 -52.12
C THR A 163 15.77 -27.75 -53.22
N GLU A 164 16.64 -26.74 -53.23
CA GLU A 164 17.75 -26.60 -54.20
C GLU A 164 18.70 -27.81 -54.12
N LYS A 165 19.09 -28.23 -52.91
CA LYS A 165 19.93 -29.40 -52.69
C LYS A 165 19.31 -30.69 -53.22
N PHE A 166 18.01 -30.91 -52.97
CA PHE A 166 17.33 -32.10 -53.52
C PHE A 166 17.31 -32.11 -55.04
N THR A 167 17.09 -30.94 -55.67
CA THR A 167 17.14 -30.84 -57.13
C THR A 167 18.54 -31.07 -57.70
N GLU A 168 19.58 -30.56 -57.04
CA GLU A 168 20.98 -30.81 -57.45
C GLU A 168 21.38 -32.28 -57.28
N VAL A 169 20.95 -32.94 -56.21
CA VAL A 169 21.19 -34.37 -56.01
C VAL A 169 20.54 -35.18 -57.12
N ALA A 170 19.28 -34.90 -57.46
CA ALA A 170 18.59 -35.58 -58.56
C ALA A 170 19.25 -35.32 -59.93
N ALA A 171 19.70 -34.09 -60.19
CA ALA A 171 20.43 -33.77 -61.42
C ALA A 171 21.77 -34.50 -61.52
N ASN A 172 22.53 -34.57 -60.41
CA ASN A 172 23.78 -35.33 -60.35
C ASN A 172 23.57 -36.84 -60.55
N GLU A 173 22.48 -37.39 -60.01
CA GLU A 173 22.13 -38.80 -60.21
C GLU A 173 21.77 -39.10 -61.66
N ALA A 174 21.02 -38.21 -62.33
CA ALA A 174 20.73 -38.32 -63.76
C ALA A 174 22.02 -38.29 -64.61
N LEU A 175 22.93 -37.34 -64.34
CA LEU A 175 24.22 -37.25 -65.05
C LEU A 175 25.10 -38.50 -64.82
N ARG A 176 25.07 -39.09 -63.63
CA ARG A 176 25.79 -40.36 -63.34
C ARG A 176 25.25 -41.51 -64.18
N ASN A 177 23.92 -41.64 -64.28
CA ASN A 177 23.28 -42.67 -65.08
C ASN A 177 23.59 -42.49 -66.58
N GLU A 178 23.59 -41.25 -67.09
CA GLU A 178 23.97 -40.97 -68.48
C GLU A 178 25.44 -41.32 -68.74
N LEU A 179 26.35 -40.98 -67.83
CA LEU A 179 27.77 -41.36 -67.92
C LEU A 179 27.98 -42.88 -67.92
N GLU A 180 27.19 -43.63 -67.14
CA GLU A 180 27.23 -45.10 -67.12
C GLU A 180 26.78 -45.67 -68.47
N VAL A 181 25.64 -45.22 -68.99
CA VAL A 181 25.14 -45.64 -70.31
C VAL A 181 26.14 -45.33 -71.44
N SER A 182 26.76 -44.16 -71.44
CA SER A 182 27.76 -43.81 -72.46
C SER A 182 29.04 -44.64 -72.34
N ARG A 183 29.46 -45.02 -71.12
CA ARG A 183 30.59 -45.95 -70.92
C ARG A 183 30.26 -47.33 -71.48
N ASP A 184 29.07 -47.86 -71.20
CA ASP A 184 28.64 -49.16 -71.72
C ASP A 184 28.60 -49.18 -73.25
N ARG A 185 28.16 -48.08 -73.89
CA ARG A 185 28.20 -47.91 -75.35
C ARG A 185 29.63 -47.96 -75.90
N ILE A 186 30.56 -47.27 -75.26
CA ILE A 186 31.98 -47.27 -75.67
C ILE A 186 32.59 -48.67 -75.53
N ASP A 187 32.31 -49.37 -74.44
CA ASP A 187 32.81 -50.72 -74.23
C ASP A 187 32.26 -51.70 -75.27
N ALA A 188 30.98 -51.56 -75.63
CA ALA A 188 30.36 -52.35 -76.69
C ALA A 188 30.99 -52.05 -78.07
N ALA A 189 31.17 -50.77 -78.41
CA ALA A 189 31.79 -50.35 -79.67
C ALA A 189 33.25 -50.81 -79.76
N ASN A 190 34.03 -50.64 -78.69
CA ASN A 190 35.42 -51.13 -78.62
C ASN A 190 35.50 -52.64 -78.86
N LYS A 191 34.58 -53.41 -78.28
CA LYS A 191 34.51 -54.86 -78.48
C LYS A 191 34.17 -55.22 -79.94
N GLN A 192 33.20 -54.54 -80.54
CA GLN A 192 32.85 -54.74 -81.96
C GLN A 192 34.02 -54.40 -82.90
N ILE A 193 34.72 -53.27 -82.66
CA ILE A 193 35.92 -52.90 -83.42
C ILE A 193 37.00 -53.98 -83.29
N ALA A 194 37.24 -54.52 -82.08
CA ALA A 194 38.20 -55.59 -81.88
C ALA A 194 37.81 -56.88 -82.66
N GLU A 195 36.53 -57.24 -82.67
CA GLU A 195 36.01 -58.38 -83.44
C GLU A 195 36.14 -58.17 -84.96
N LEU A 196 35.79 -56.98 -85.46
CA LEU A 196 35.94 -56.61 -86.87
C LEU A 196 37.41 -56.62 -87.29
N ASN A 197 38.31 -56.05 -86.49
CA ASN A 197 39.75 -56.11 -86.72
C ASN A 197 40.21 -57.57 -86.84
N GLY A 198 39.77 -58.45 -85.92
CA GLY A 198 40.09 -59.88 -85.99
C GLY A 198 39.57 -60.58 -87.26
N LYS A 199 38.37 -60.21 -87.74
CA LYS A 199 37.81 -60.72 -89.01
C LYS A 199 38.58 -60.20 -90.22
N ILE A 200 38.88 -58.89 -90.28
CA ILE A 200 39.66 -58.27 -91.34
C ILE A 200 41.04 -58.94 -91.43
N THR A 201 41.76 -59.08 -90.32
CA THR A 201 43.08 -59.74 -90.31
C THR A 201 42.99 -61.19 -90.78
N LYS A 202 41.98 -61.96 -90.33
CA LYS A 202 41.78 -63.34 -90.83
C LYS A 202 41.49 -63.39 -92.33
N MET A 203 40.68 -62.48 -92.86
CA MET A 203 40.40 -62.42 -94.30
C MET A 203 41.60 -61.92 -95.10
N GLU A 204 42.35 -60.93 -94.62
CA GLU A 204 43.58 -60.46 -95.27
C GLU A 204 44.64 -61.57 -95.32
N ILE A 205 44.72 -62.44 -94.30
CA ILE A 205 45.58 -63.65 -94.31
C ILE A 205 45.03 -64.70 -95.29
N ASN A 206 43.73 -65.01 -95.26
CA ASN A 206 43.12 -66.05 -96.10
C ASN A 206 42.97 -65.64 -97.58
N SER A 207 42.96 -64.35 -97.90
CA SER A 207 42.95 -63.82 -99.27
C SER A 207 44.34 -63.86 -99.92
N ILE A 208 45.36 -64.32 -99.19
CA ILE A 208 46.64 -64.77 -99.74
C ILE A 208 46.49 -66.25 -100.12
N ALA A 209 45.52 -66.56 -100.97
CA ALA A 209 45.51 -67.80 -101.73
C ALA A 209 46.09 -67.48 -103.10
N VAL A 210 47.30 -67.99 -103.36
CA VAL A 210 47.89 -67.94 -104.69
C VAL A 210 47.18 -69.02 -105.51
N GLU A 211 46.35 -68.63 -106.46
CA GLU A 211 45.88 -69.55 -107.50
C GLU A 211 47.08 -69.91 -108.41
N GLU A 212 47.08 -71.11 -109.00
CA GLU A 212 48.20 -71.67 -109.77
C GLU A 212 48.63 -70.82 -110.99
N ASP A 213 47.89 -69.76 -111.34
CA ASP A 213 48.18 -68.82 -112.44
C ASP A 213 48.84 -67.51 -112.00
N GLY A 214 49.08 -67.31 -110.70
CA GLY A 214 49.73 -66.10 -110.17
C GLY A 214 48.83 -64.87 -110.08
N THR A 215 47.51 -65.00 -110.28
CA THR A 215 46.56 -63.92 -110.00
C THR A 215 45.97 -64.04 -108.59
N VAL A 216 45.95 -62.92 -107.87
CA VAL A 216 45.44 -62.83 -106.50
C VAL A 216 43.95 -62.52 -106.57
N SER A 217 43.11 -63.50 -106.25
CA SER A 217 41.67 -63.31 -106.07
C SER A 217 41.41 -62.77 -104.65
N VAL A 218 41.46 -61.45 -104.49
CA VAL A 218 41.03 -60.80 -103.24
C VAL A 218 39.51 -60.68 -103.29
N ASN A 219 38.81 -61.15 -102.26
CA ASN A 219 37.40 -60.80 -102.03
C ASN A 219 37.32 -59.34 -101.53
N GLU A 220 37.82 -58.43 -102.36
CA GLU A 220 38.18 -57.04 -102.08
C GLU A 220 36.96 -56.21 -101.67
N GLU A 221 35.80 -56.60 -102.18
CA GLU A 221 34.51 -55.98 -101.92
C GLU A 221 34.02 -56.28 -100.49
N ALA A 222 34.25 -57.50 -99.98
CA ALA A 222 33.95 -57.86 -98.59
C ALA A 222 34.90 -57.18 -97.60
N VAL A 223 36.19 -57.06 -97.95
CA VAL A 223 37.18 -56.32 -97.14
C VAL A 223 36.87 -54.83 -97.11
N LYS A 224 36.48 -54.22 -98.24
CA LYS A 224 36.03 -52.81 -98.29
C LYS A 224 34.81 -52.58 -97.41
N LYS A 225 33.83 -53.50 -97.43
CA LYS A 225 32.61 -53.37 -96.64
C LYS A 225 32.89 -53.45 -95.12
N LEU A 226 33.77 -54.36 -94.68
CA LEU A 226 34.19 -54.41 -93.27
C LEU A 226 35.07 -53.21 -92.86
N LYS A 227 35.87 -52.65 -93.77
CA LYS A 227 36.64 -51.42 -93.51
C LYS A 227 35.73 -50.21 -93.33
N ALA A 228 34.68 -50.09 -94.15
CA ALA A 228 33.66 -49.06 -93.99
C ALA A 228 32.88 -49.20 -92.67
N GLU A 229 32.44 -50.41 -92.32
CA GLU A 229 31.74 -50.68 -91.05
C GLU A 229 32.62 -50.41 -89.82
N LYS A 230 33.94 -50.62 -89.93
CA LYS A 230 34.91 -50.23 -88.91
C LYS A 230 35.06 -48.70 -88.81
N GLU A 231 35.16 -48.00 -89.93
CA GLU A 231 35.31 -46.54 -89.98
C GLU A 231 34.07 -45.84 -89.39
N ASP A 232 32.87 -46.34 -89.70
CA ASP A 232 31.62 -45.86 -89.11
C ASP A 232 31.60 -46.04 -87.58
N LEU A 233 32.04 -47.19 -87.07
CA LEU A 233 32.14 -47.45 -85.62
C LEU A 233 33.22 -46.59 -84.95
N GLU A 234 34.35 -46.31 -85.62
CA GLU A 234 35.39 -45.41 -85.10
C GLU A 234 34.88 -43.97 -84.97
N ILE A 235 34.04 -43.51 -85.92
CA ILE A 235 33.35 -42.22 -85.83
C ILE A 235 32.36 -42.21 -84.66
N GLU A 236 31.56 -43.28 -84.50
CA GLU A 236 30.60 -43.39 -83.40
C GLU A 236 31.30 -43.39 -82.02
N LEU A 237 32.48 -44.00 -81.94
CA LEU A 237 33.33 -44.01 -80.74
C LEU A 237 33.93 -42.64 -80.44
N ALA A 238 34.32 -41.88 -81.47
CA ALA A 238 34.78 -40.50 -81.32
C ALA A 238 33.66 -39.59 -80.77
N ILE A 239 32.43 -39.73 -81.30
CA ILE A 239 31.25 -38.98 -80.83
C ILE A 239 30.94 -39.34 -79.37
N ALA A 240 30.93 -40.63 -79.02
CA ALA A 240 30.67 -41.07 -77.64
C ALA A 240 31.75 -40.59 -76.65
N ASN A 241 33.01 -40.53 -77.07
CA ASN A 241 34.09 -39.96 -76.25
C ASN A 241 33.92 -38.45 -76.03
N GLU A 242 33.51 -37.71 -77.06
CA GLU A 242 33.22 -36.29 -76.97
C GLU A 242 32.02 -36.01 -76.04
N GLU A 243 30.97 -36.84 -76.11
CA GLU A 243 29.84 -36.78 -75.16
C GLU A 243 30.30 -37.03 -73.71
N ILE A 244 31.16 -38.02 -73.46
CA ILE A 244 31.71 -38.25 -72.12
C ILE A 244 32.56 -37.07 -71.63
N GLU A 245 33.38 -36.47 -72.50
CA GLU A 245 34.19 -35.31 -72.11
C GLU A 245 33.31 -34.10 -71.78
N ASN A 246 32.24 -33.87 -72.56
CA ASN A 246 31.26 -32.83 -72.30
C ASN A 246 30.48 -33.08 -70.99
N LEU A 247 30.05 -34.32 -70.74
CA LEU A 247 29.40 -34.72 -69.48
C LEU A 247 30.35 -34.58 -68.27
N ARG A 248 31.65 -34.87 -68.44
CA ARG A 248 32.67 -34.65 -67.39
C ARG A 248 32.89 -33.17 -67.11
N LYS A 249 32.93 -32.32 -68.14
CA LYS A 249 33.04 -30.85 -67.98
C LYS A 249 31.79 -30.28 -67.31
N ALA A 250 30.60 -30.77 -67.67
CA ALA A 250 29.34 -30.40 -67.00
C ALA A 250 29.33 -30.84 -65.52
N GLY A 251 29.82 -32.06 -65.22
CA GLY A 251 29.99 -32.55 -63.86
C GLY A 251 31.07 -31.83 -63.04
N SER A 252 32.13 -31.31 -63.66
CA SER A 252 33.16 -30.52 -62.96
C SER A 252 32.75 -29.06 -62.73
N ALA A 253 31.93 -28.47 -63.60
CA ALA A 253 31.36 -27.14 -63.38
C ALA A 253 30.35 -27.13 -62.21
N ALA A 254 29.66 -28.24 -61.96
CA ALA A 254 28.85 -28.43 -60.75
C ALA A 254 29.70 -28.61 -59.47
N ALA A 255 31.00 -28.88 -59.63
CA ALA A 255 31.99 -29.04 -58.56
C ALA A 255 32.90 -27.81 -58.41
N ASP A 256 32.46 -26.62 -58.85
CA ASP A 256 33.07 -25.36 -58.40
C ASP A 256 32.83 -25.22 -56.88
N GLU A 257 33.63 -25.95 -56.10
CA GLU A 257 33.71 -25.95 -54.63
C GLU A 257 33.74 -24.53 -54.06
N SER A 258 34.19 -23.54 -54.84
CA SER A 258 34.22 -22.12 -54.50
C SER A 258 32.85 -21.55 -54.08
N GLU A 259 31.75 -21.95 -54.72
CA GLU A 259 30.42 -21.39 -54.40
C GLU A 259 29.76 -22.11 -53.23
N ALA A 260 29.91 -23.44 -53.16
CA ALA A 260 29.45 -24.25 -52.02
C ALA A 260 30.22 -23.90 -50.73
N VAL A 261 31.53 -23.67 -50.81
CA VAL A 261 32.37 -23.24 -49.68
C VAL A 261 32.02 -21.83 -49.22
N LYS A 262 31.70 -20.91 -50.14
CA LYS A 262 31.20 -19.57 -49.77
C LYS A 262 29.87 -19.62 -49.03
N LYS A 263 28.89 -20.40 -49.53
CA LYS A 263 27.61 -20.60 -48.84
C LYS A 263 27.80 -21.26 -47.46
N ALA A 264 28.70 -22.25 -47.36
CA ALA A 264 29.03 -22.89 -46.08
C ALA A 264 29.61 -21.90 -45.07
N ALA A 265 30.54 -21.03 -45.49
CA ALA A 265 31.11 -19.99 -44.64
C ALA A 265 30.07 -18.95 -44.17
N GLU A 266 29.11 -18.59 -45.03
CA GLU A 266 27.99 -17.73 -44.65
C GLU A 266 27.07 -18.40 -43.62
N TYR A 267 26.75 -19.68 -43.78
CA TYR A 267 25.96 -20.41 -42.78
C TYR A 267 26.69 -20.54 -41.45
N GLU A 268 27.99 -20.79 -41.46
CA GLU A 268 28.79 -20.87 -40.24
C GLU A 268 28.78 -19.54 -39.47
N LYS A 269 28.88 -18.41 -40.19
CA LYS A 269 28.73 -17.07 -39.61
C LYS A 269 27.34 -16.87 -39.00
N THR A 270 26.29 -17.34 -39.68
CA THR A 270 24.91 -17.23 -39.21
C THR A 270 24.67 -18.08 -37.96
N ILE A 271 25.23 -19.30 -37.92
CA ILE A 271 25.18 -20.20 -36.76
C ILE A 271 25.85 -19.55 -35.54
N ARG A 272 27.05 -18.97 -35.70
CA ARG A 272 27.73 -18.26 -34.59
C ARG A 272 26.93 -17.07 -34.06
N GLN A 273 26.22 -16.35 -34.93
CA GLN A 273 25.33 -15.27 -34.50
C GLN A 273 24.13 -15.79 -33.69
N LEU A 274 23.56 -16.93 -34.09
CA LEU A 274 22.48 -17.58 -33.35
C LEU A 274 22.95 -18.12 -32.00
N GLU A 275 24.13 -18.71 -31.92
CA GLU A 275 24.75 -19.16 -30.66
C GLU A 275 24.99 -17.99 -29.70
N SER A 276 25.50 -16.86 -30.21
CA SER A 276 25.68 -15.63 -29.43
C SER A 276 24.35 -15.11 -28.87
N ARG A 277 23.29 -15.10 -29.67
CA ARG A 277 21.93 -14.73 -29.22
C ARG A 277 21.37 -15.72 -28.20
N SER A 278 21.62 -17.01 -28.37
CA SER A 278 21.19 -18.03 -27.40
C SER A 278 21.85 -17.79 -26.03
N ALA A 279 23.16 -17.52 -26.00
CA ALA A 279 23.87 -17.21 -24.77
C ALA A 279 23.34 -15.94 -24.09
N GLU A 280 22.89 -14.95 -24.86
CA GLU A 280 22.26 -13.73 -24.33
C GLU A 280 20.87 -14.02 -23.73
N ILE A 281 20.07 -14.87 -24.37
CA ILE A 281 18.79 -15.35 -23.82
C ILE A 281 19.00 -16.08 -22.49
N ASP A 282 20.03 -16.91 -22.37
CA ASP A 282 20.32 -17.63 -21.13
C ASP A 282 20.76 -16.67 -20.00
N LYS A 283 21.50 -15.61 -20.31
CA LYS A 283 21.81 -14.53 -19.35
C LYS A 283 20.54 -13.80 -18.88
N LEU A 284 19.63 -13.49 -19.80
CA LEU A 284 18.36 -12.83 -19.47
C LEU A 284 17.47 -13.72 -18.59
N ARG A 285 17.43 -15.04 -18.84
CA ARG A 285 16.72 -16.00 -17.99
C ARG A 285 17.30 -16.06 -16.58
N ALA A 286 18.62 -16.02 -16.44
CA ALA A 286 19.27 -15.99 -15.14
C ALA A 286 18.93 -14.72 -14.36
N LEU A 287 19.00 -13.55 -15.01
CA LEU A 287 18.58 -12.27 -14.42
C LEU A 287 17.11 -12.27 -13.99
N LEU A 288 16.22 -12.82 -14.83
CA LEU A 288 14.80 -12.93 -14.48
C LEU A 288 14.61 -13.77 -13.22
N ALA A 289 15.24 -14.94 -13.14
CA ALA A 289 15.15 -15.80 -11.95
C ALA A 289 15.66 -15.11 -10.67
N GLU A 290 16.75 -14.35 -10.76
CA GLU A 290 17.31 -13.59 -9.63
C GLU A 290 16.34 -12.48 -9.18
N THR A 291 15.75 -11.74 -10.13
CA THR A 291 14.77 -10.69 -9.81
C THR A 291 13.49 -11.26 -9.20
N GLU A 292 12.98 -12.38 -9.69
CA GLU A 292 11.82 -13.08 -9.10
C GLU A 292 12.11 -13.52 -7.67
N GLN A 293 13.30 -14.07 -7.40
CA GLN A 293 13.71 -14.46 -6.05
C GLN A 293 13.81 -13.24 -5.12
N ALA A 294 14.38 -12.12 -5.58
CA ALA A 294 14.47 -10.90 -4.79
C ALA A 294 13.08 -10.31 -4.45
N VAL A 295 12.12 -10.39 -5.38
CA VAL A 295 10.73 -9.96 -5.15
C VAL A 295 10.05 -10.85 -4.12
N ARG A 296 10.23 -12.18 -4.20
CA ARG A 296 9.67 -13.12 -3.21
C ARG A 296 10.20 -12.84 -1.80
N MET A 297 11.52 -12.66 -1.63
CA MET A 297 12.10 -12.33 -0.33
C MET A 297 11.52 -11.03 0.25
N LYS A 298 11.38 -9.97 -0.57
CA LYS A 298 10.77 -8.72 -0.11
C LYS A 298 9.30 -8.87 0.27
N ALA A 299 8.55 -9.74 -0.41
CA ALA A 299 7.16 -10.02 -0.06
C ALA A 299 7.07 -10.72 1.30
N GLU A 300 7.91 -11.73 1.54
CA GLU A 300 8.00 -12.45 2.83
C GLU A 300 8.41 -11.52 3.98
N GLU A 301 9.38 -10.62 3.76
CA GLU A 301 9.77 -9.60 4.76
C GLU A 301 8.61 -8.68 5.12
N LYS A 302 7.84 -8.24 4.11
CA LYS A 302 6.66 -7.37 4.31
C LYS A 302 5.54 -8.09 5.03
N GLU A 303 5.32 -9.37 4.75
CA GLU A 303 4.35 -10.19 5.46
C GLU A 303 4.76 -10.40 6.93
N ALA A 304 6.03 -10.67 7.20
CA ALA A 304 6.57 -10.77 8.55
C ALA A 304 6.40 -9.46 9.35
N GLU A 305 6.64 -8.30 8.72
CA GLU A 305 6.40 -6.99 9.32
C GLU A 305 4.91 -6.76 9.61
N ASN A 306 4.01 -7.13 8.70
CA ASN A 306 2.57 -7.03 8.89
C ASN A 306 2.10 -7.90 10.07
N ASN A 307 2.63 -9.12 10.18
CA ASN A 307 2.35 -10.00 11.31
C ASN A 307 2.83 -9.42 12.65
N LYS A 308 3.99 -8.74 12.68
CA LYS A 308 4.44 -8.00 13.88
C LYS A 308 3.47 -6.88 14.24
N LEU A 309 3.02 -6.10 13.27
CA LEU A 309 2.06 -5.02 13.49
C LEU A 309 0.71 -5.55 14.00
N ARG A 310 0.20 -6.65 13.43
CA ARG A 310 -1.01 -7.32 13.92
C ARG A 310 -0.88 -7.75 15.38
N ASN A 311 0.27 -8.31 15.76
CA ASN A 311 0.53 -8.70 17.16
C ASN A 311 0.59 -7.49 18.10
N ILE A 312 1.22 -6.40 17.67
CA ILE A 312 1.26 -5.15 18.45
C ILE A 312 -0.17 -4.61 18.63
N LEU A 313 -0.96 -4.56 17.55
CA LEU A 313 -2.35 -4.08 17.60
C LEU A 313 -3.18 -4.90 18.58
N LYS A 314 -3.10 -6.23 18.50
CA LYS A 314 -3.79 -7.15 19.41
C LYS A 314 -3.40 -6.93 20.88
N ASN A 315 -2.12 -6.67 21.15
CA ASN A 315 -1.65 -6.35 22.50
C ASN A 315 -2.20 -5.00 22.99
N TYR A 316 -2.25 -3.99 22.11
CA TYR A 316 -2.87 -2.71 22.42
C TYR A 316 -4.36 -2.86 22.72
N GLU A 317 -5.12 -3.56 21.87
CA GLU A 317 -6.54 -3.84 22.09
C GLU A 317 -6.80 -4.55 23.42
N ASN A 318 -5.99 -5.57 23.74
CA ASN A 318 -6.10 -6.28 25.03
C ASN A 318 -5.82 -5.36 26.22
N SER A 319 -4.76 -4.56 26.18
CA SER A 319 -4.41 -3.64 27.27
C SER A 319 -5.42 -2.51 27.43
N TYR A 320 -5.98 -2.01 26.33
CA TYR A 320 -7.04 -1.02 26.33
C TYR A 320 -8.34 -1.59 26.89
N GLY A 321 -8.73 -2.80 26.49
CA GLY A 321 -9.88 -3.51 27.05
C GLY A 321 -9.76 -3.73 28.56
N LEU A 322 -8.58 -4.13 29.05
CA LEU A 322 -8.29 -4.25 30.48
C LEU A 322 -8.39 -2.90 31.22
N SER A 323 -7.93 -1.81 30.61
CA SER A 323 -8.03 -0.46 31.19
C SER A 323 -9.48 0.02 31.29
N ILE A 324 -10.29 -0.24 30.26
CA ILE A 324 -11.73 0.04 30.28
C ILE A 324 -12.41 -0.76 31.39
N ALA A 325 -12.18 -2.08 31.46
CA ALA A 325 -12.81 -2.92 32.47
C ALA A 325 -12.49 -2.42 33.90
N LYS A 326 -11.25 -2.01 34.17
CA LYS A 326 -10.87 -1.41 35.46
C LYS A 326 -11.61 -0.10 35.75
N LYS A 327 -11.73 0.77 34.75
CA LYS A 327 -12.48 2.02 34.93
C LYS A 327 -13.98 1.77 35.15
N GLU A 328 -14.55 0.75 34.50
CA GLU A 328 -15.93 0.34 34.73
C GLU A 328 -16.12 -0.17 36.17
N GLU A 329 -15.19 -0.99 36.68
CA GLU A 329 -15.18 -1.42 38.09
C GLU A 329 -15.11 -0.23 39.06
N GLU A 330 -14.21 0.73 38.83
CA GLU A 330 -14.11 1.96 39.64
C GLU A 330 -15.41 2.79 39.61
N ILE A 331 -16.05 2.92 38.44
CA ILE A 331 -17.35 3.60 38.31
C ILE A 331 -18.42 2.89 39.13
N ILE A 332 -18.48 1.55 39.07
CA ILE A 332 -19.43 0.75 39.86
C ILE A 332 -19.19 0.96 41.36
N GLU A 333 -17.94 0.95 41.81
CA GLU A 333 -17.59 1.20 43.22
C GLU A 333 -18.02 2.61 43.67
N LEU A 334 -17.75 3.63 42.87
CA LEU A 334 -18.16 5.00 43.14
C LEU A 334 -19.69 5.14 43.19
N GLN A 335 -20.41 4.48 42.29
CA GLN A 335 -21.88 4.44 42.30
C GLN A 335 -22.40 3.81 43.61
N GLN A 336 -21.81 2.69 44.05
CA GLN A 336 -22.17 2.06 45.32
C GLN A 336 -21.87 2.97 46.52
N GLN A 337 -20.77 3.70 46.51
CA GLN A 337 -20.45 4.67 47.57
C GLN A 337 -21.45 5.82 47.62
N ILE A 338 -21.84 6.36 46.46
CA ILE A 338 -22.88 7.39 46.35
C ILE A 338 -24.21 6.87 46.91
N GLU A 339 -24.60 5.64 46.59
CA GLU A 339 -25.81 5.00 47.10
C GLU A 339 -25.80 4.90 48.64
N ARG A 340 -24.67 4.45 49.22
CA ARG A 340 -24.49 4.39 50.68
C ARG A 340 -24.59 5.76 51.32
N LEU A 341 -23.95 6.77 50.74
CA LEU A 341 -24.02 8.14 51.24
C LEU A 341 -25.44 8.70 51.17
N LYS A 342 -26.17 8.47 50.07
CA LYS A 342 -27.59 8.83 49.95
C LYS A 342 -28.43 8.20 51.06
N ASN A 343 -28.23 6.91 51.34
CA ASN A 343 -28.96 6.23 52.42
C ASN A 343 -28.66 6.83 53.80
N ILE A 344 -27.38 7.13 54.10
CA ILE A 344 -27.00 7.79 55.36
C ILE A 344 -27.64 9.19 55.46
N LEU A 345 -27.67 9.94 54.36
CA LEU A 345 -28.23 11.29 54.32
C LEU A 345 -29.75 11.27 54.51
N ASN A 346 -30.44 10.29 53.92
CA ASN A 346 -31.87 10.05 54.15
C ASN A 346 -32.14 9.69 55.61
N MET A 347 -31.34 8.80 56.23
CA MET A 347 -31.47 8.47 57.66
C MET A 347 -31.26 9.68 58.57
N LYS A 348 -30.28 10.55 58.26
CA LYS A 348 -30.04 11.80 59.01
C LYS A 348 -31.15 12.83 58.83
N ASN A 349 -31.79 12.88 57.66
CA ASN A 349 -32.95 13.73 57.43
C ASN A 349 -34.19 13.20 58.18
N GLU A 350 -34.37 11.88 58.25
CA GLU A 350 -35.42 11.25 59.07
C GLU A 350 -35.18 11.48 60.58
N GLU A 351 -33.94 11.42 61.07
CA GLU A 351 -33.60 11.79 62.46
C GLU A 351 -33.86 13.27 62.76
N LYS A 352 -33.65 14.17 61.79
CA LYS A 352 -33.97 15.61 61.94
C LYS A 352 -35.47 15.92 61.80
N LEU A 353 -36.24 15.07 61.14
CA LEU A 353 -37.71 15.17 61.00
C LEU A 353 -38.47 14.46 62.13
N GLY A 354 -37.78 13.76 63.05
CA GLY A 354 -38.36 13.23 64.29
C GLY A 354 -38.84 14.30 65.30
N GLY A 355 -38.57 15.58 65.03
CA GLY A 355 -39.14 16.71 65.76
C GLY A 355 -40.34 17.31 65.02
N LYS A 356 -41.55 16.83 65.35
CA LYS A 356 -42.87 17.43 65.08
C LYS A 356 -42.97 18.30 63.81
N TYR A 357 -43.43 17.72 62.71
CA TYR A 357 -44.23 18.48 61.75
C TYR A 357 -45.58 17.83 61.51
N VAL A 358 -46.58 18.70 61.63
CA VAL A 358 -48.02 18.45 61.57
C VAL A 358 -48.39 17.93 60.19
N GLN A 359 -49.13 16.82 60.20
CA GLN A 359 -49.81 16.26 59.06
C GLN A 359 -50.93 17.23 58.63
N THR A 360 -50.71 17.99 57.56
CA THR A 360 -51.81 18.63 56.83
C THR A 360 -51.99 17.89 55.52
N THR A 361 -53.04 17.08 55.47
CA THR A 361 -53.59 16.49 54.25
C THR A 361 -54.12 17.60 53.35
N PHE A 362 -53.57 17.71 52.15
CA PHE A 362 -54.27 18.32 51.03
C PHE A 362 -54.39 17.26 49.94
N ASP A 363 -55.62 16.81 49.75
CA ASP A 363 -56.06 16.09 48.56
C ASP A 363 -56.01 17.05 47.37
N THR A 364 -55.35 16.64 46.30
CA THR A 364 -55.72 17.06 44.94
C THR A 364 -55.57 15.88 43.99
N GLU A 365 -56.70 15.55 43.38
CA GLU A 365 -56.92 14.51 42.40
C GLU A 365 -56.14 14.73 41.09
N SER A 366 -55.83 13.60 40.45
CA SER A 366 -55.74 13.36 38.99
C SER A 366 -55.17 14.43 38.06
N ASP A 367 -54.09 14.09 37.34
CA ASP A 367 -54.30 13.77 35.93
C ASP A 367 -53.17 12.95 35.28
N THR A 368 -53.63 12.11 34.36
CA THR A 368 -52.93 11.08 33.60
C THR A 368 -51.98 11.63 32.54
N ALA A 369 -50.79 11.04 32.41
CA ALA A 369 -50.10 10.88 31.12
C ALA A 369 -49.14 9.67 31.13
N ALA A 370 -49.36 8.79 30.17
CA ALA A 370 -48.78 7.46 30.01
C ALA A 370 -47.33 7.48 29.43
N PRO A 371 -46.62 6.32 29.42
CA PRO A 371 -45.21 6.22 29.12
C PRO A 371 -44.95 6.01 27.62
N ALA A 372 -43.89 6.64 27.09
CA ALA A 372 -43.37 6.33 25.77
C ALA A 372 -42.42 5.12 25.86
N GLN A 373 -42.94 3.94 25.53
CA GLN A 373 -42.15 2.78 25.13
C GLN A 373 -41.67 2.94 23.67
N GLY A 374 -40.54 2.31 23.37
CA GLY A 374 -39.80 2.48 22.13
C GLY A 374 -40.32 1.75 20.89
N SER A 375 -39.67 2.07 19.78
CA SER A 375 -39.49 1.30 18.54
C SER A 375 -38.56 2.16 17.67
N GLY A 376 -37.61 1.66 16.88
CA GLY A 376 -37.30 0.31 16.48
C GLY A 376 -36.01 0.29 15.67
N GLU A 377 -35.63 -0.94 15.35
CA GLU A 377 -34.47 -1.39 14.60
C GLU A 377 -34.40 -0.94 13.13
N GLN A 378 -33.15 -1.01 12.61
CA GLN A 378 -32.73 -1.37 11.24
C GLN A 378 -33.04 -0.43 10.05
N LYS A 379 -31.99 0.04 9.38
CA LYS A 379 -31.51 -0.55 8.10
C LYS A 379 -30.24 0.09 7.55
N THR A 380 -29.43 -0.80 6.99
CA THR A 380 -28.28 -0.67 6.09
C THR A 380 -28.60 0.01 4.74
N ALA A 381 -27.66 0.77 4.20
CA ALA A 381 -27.35 0.98 2.77
C ALA A 381 -26.01 1.75 2.72
N GLU A 382 -24.87 1.19 2.30
CA GLU A 382 -24.49 0.87 0.91
C GLU A 382 -24.95 1.93 -0.10
N THR A 383 -24.04 2.85 -0.45
CA THR A 383 -23.94 3.35 -1.83
C THR A 383 -22.48 3.66 -2.15
N VAL A 384 -22.00 2.91 -3.15
CA VAL A 384 -20.80 3.11 -3.94
C VAL A 384 -21.00 4.30 -4.88
N GLN A 385 -20.00 5.18 -4.98
CA GLN A 385 -19.47 5.67 -6.26
C GLN A 385 -18.03 6.14 -6.08
#